data_AF-A0A3B8YXV1-F1
#
_entry.id   AF-A0A3B8YXV1-F1
#
_cell.length_a   1.000
_cell.length_b   1.000
_cell.length_c   1.000
_cell.angle_alpha   90.00
_cell.angle_beta   90.00
_cell.angle_gamma   90.00
#
_symmetry.space_group_name_H-M   'P 1'
#
loop_
_entity.id
_entity.type
_entity.pdbx_description
1 polymer ?
#
loop_
_entity_poly.entity_id
_entity_poly.type
_entity_poly.pdbx_seq_one_letter_code
_entity_poly.pdbx_strand_id
1 'polypeptide(L)'
;VYVRNKGKQTVEVGMNSVEHKLDVDTSEADLLALVQQLNEDDSVHGILVQLPLPDHLDSDLVINSISPAKDVDGFHISNVGLLGTGQKSMVPCTPLGCLMMLRDHHGSLSGLNAVVVGRSNIVGKPMAQLLL
;
A
#
# COMPACT_ATOMS: atom_id res chain seq x y z
N VAL A 1 -4.77 -15.83 3.89
CA VAL A 1 -6.17 -15.31 3.93
C VAL A 1 -6.28 -13.93 3.32
N TYR A 2 -5.41 -12.98 3.70
CA TYR A 2 -5.45 -11.59 3.23
C TYR A 2 -5.28 -11.42 1.71
N VAL A 3 -4.18 -11.92 1.11
CA VAL A 3 -3.97 -11.88 -0.36
C VAL A 3 -5.08 -12.56 -1.14
N ARG A 4 -5.55 -13.73 -0.65
CA ARG A 4 -6.67 -14.47 -1.24
C ARG A 4 -7.95 -13.63 -1.32
N ASN A 5 -8.27 -12.85 -0.29
CA ASN A 5 -9.46 -12.00 -0.29
C ASN A 5 -9.29 -10.83 -1.26
N LYS A 6 -8.11 -10.21 -1.31
CA LYS A 6 -7.81 -9.16 -2.31
C LYS A 6 -7.99 -9.69 -3.73
N GLY A 7 -7.42 -10.85 -4.05
CA GLY A 7 -7.57 -11.48 -5.38
C GLY A 7 -9.03 -11.74 -5.75
N LYS A 8 -9.86 -12.24 -4.82
CA LYS A 8 -11.29 -12.44 -5.05
C LYS A 8 -12.02 -11.13 -5.35
N GLN A 9 -11.83 -10.11 -4.52
CA GLN A 9 -12.48 -8.81 -4.69
C GLN A 9 -12.06 -8.13 -5.99
N THR A 10 -10.79 -8.25 -6.38
CA THR A 10 -10.29 -7.74 -7.67
C THR A 10 -11.05 -8.35 -8.84
N VAL A 11 -11.25 -9.67 -8.83
CA VAL A 11 -12.02 -10.37 -9.87
C VAL A 11 -13.51 -10.01 -9.81
N GLU A 12 -14.09 -9.90 -8.61
CA GLU A 12 -15.50 -9.52 -8.41
C GLU A 12 -15.83 -8.15 -8.99
N VAL A 13 -14.87 -7.21 -8.99
CA VAL A 13 -15.04 -5.88 -9.59
C VAL A 13 -14.55 -5.80 -11.04
N GLY A 14 -14.29 -6.94 -11.69
CA GLY A 14 -13.97 -7.03 -13.12
C GLY A 14 -12.51 -6.72 -13.48
N MET A 15 -11.60 -6.70 -12.52
CA MET A 15 -10.17 -6.51 -12.76
C MET A 15 -9.44 -7.84 -12.90
N ASN A 16 -8.31 -7.83 -13.62
CA ASN A 16 -7.39 -8.95 -13.66
C ASN A 16 -6.53 -8.98 -12.39
N SER A 17 -6.25 -10.18 -11.89
CA SER A 17 -5.35 -10.39 -10.74
C SER A 17 -4.34 -11.48 -11.07
N VAL A 18 -3.05 -11.16 -10.96
CA VAL A 18 -1.95 -12.11 -11.12
C VAL A 18 -1.30 -12.29 -9.75
N GLU A 19 -1.20 -13.54 -9.29
CA GLU A 19 -0.60 -13.88 -8.00
C GLU A 19 0.76 -14.57 -8.22
N HIS A 20 1.84 -13.96 -7.74
CA HIS A 20 3.18 -14.55 -7.71
C HIS A 20 3.45 -15.14 -6.32
N LYS A 21 3.50 -16.47 -6.21
CA LYS A 21 3.89 -17.18 -4.99
C LYS A 21 5.35 -17.57 -5.09
N LEU A 22 6.19 -16.86 -4.37
CA LEU A 22 7.63 -17.09 -4.33
C LEU A 22 7.98 -17.97 -3.13
N ASP A 23 9.06 -18.73 -3.26
CA ASP A 23 9.59 -19.53 -2.17
C ASP A 23 10.13 -18.62 -1.06
N VAL A 24 10.12 -19.10 0.19
CA VAL A 24 10.70 -18.35 1.32
C VAL A 24 12.19 -18.08 1.10
N ASP A 25 12.90 -18.97 0.41
CA ASP A 25 14.34 -18.85 0.14
C ASP A 25 14.64 -17.98 -1.11
N THR A 26 13.63 -17.34 -1.71
CA THR A 26 13.81 -16.45 -2.86
C THR A 26 14.80 -15.34 -2.50
N SER A 27 15.75 -15.10 -3.39
CA SER A 27 16.77 -14.07 -3.20
C SER A 27 16.17 -12.68 -3.38
N GLU A 28 16.78 -11.69 -2.73
CA GLU A 28 16.38 -10.28 -2.91
C GLU A 28 16.52 -9.84 -4.37
N ALA A 29 17.57 -10.29 -5.06
CA ALA A 29 17.79 -9.98 -6.47
C ALA A 29 16.65 -10.51 -7.36
N ASP A 30 16.18 -11.73 -7.12
CA ASP A 30 15.09 -12.33 -7.89
C ASP A 30 13.76 -11.62 -7.63
N LEU A 31 13.49 -11.23 -6.36
CA LEU A 31 12.31 -10.46 -6.02
C LEU A 31 12.33 -9.07 -6.68
N LEU A 32 13.46 -8.36 -6.61
CA LEU A 32 13.61 -7.06 -7.25
C LEU A 32 13.50 -7.15 -8.78
N ALA A 33 14.03 -8.22 -9.39
CA ALA A 33 13.89 -8.46 -10.82
C ALA A 33 12.42 -8.66 -11.23
N LEU A 34 11.65 -9.41 -10.43
CA LEU A 34 10.22 -9.57 -10.65
C LEU A 34 9.48 -8.22 -10.52
N VAL A 35 9.77 -7.44 -9.47
CA VAL A 35 9.14 -6.12 -9.30
C VAL A 35 9.46 -5.22 -10.49
N GLN A 36 10.71 -5.23 -10.97
CA GLN A 36 11.10 -4.46 -12.15
C GLN A 36 10.32 -4.90 -13.40
N GLN A 37 10.19 -6.20 -13.64
CA GLN A 37 9.40 -6.72 -14.75
C GLN A 37 7.94 -6.21 -14.69
N LEU A 38 7.33 -6.22 -13.50
CA LEU A 38 5.96 -5.74 -13.31
C LEU A 38 5.84 -4.21 -13.45
N ASN A 39 6.88 -3.47 -13.08
CA ASN A 39 6.94 -2.03 -13.30
C ASN A 39 6.94 -1.67 -14.79
N GLU A 40 7.64 -2.46 -15.61
CA GLU A 40 7.76 -2.25 -17.06
C GLU A 40 6.57 -2.81 -17.86
N ASP A 41 5.75 -3.67 -17.27
CA ASP A 41 4.56 -4.24 -17.93
C ASP A 41 3.39 -3.23 -17.94
N ASP A 42 3.09 -2.67 -19.11
CA ASP A 42 1.97 -1.73 -19.31
C ASP A 42 0.58 -2.32 -19.02
N SER A 43 0.44 -3.65 -18.97
CA SER A 43 -0.80 -4.31 -18.56
C SER A 43 -1.02 -4.31 -17.04
N VAL A 44 0.04 -4.06 -16.26
CA VAL A 44 0.03 -4.02 -14.80
C VAL A 44 -0.17 -2.58 -14.34
N HIS A 45 -1.28 -2.34 -13.64
CA HIS A 45 -1.66 -1.01 -13.13
C HIS A 45 -1.39 -0.84 -11.64
N GLY A 46 -1.15 -1.94 -10.93
CA GLY A 46 -0.95 -1.94 -9.49
C GLY A 46 -0.12 -3.15 -9.06
N ILE A 47 0.83 -2.89 -8.18
CA ILE A 47 1.73 -3.88 -7.59
C ILE A 47 1.57 -3.84 -6.08
N LEU A 48 1.42 -5.02 -5.50
CA LEU A 48 1.32 -5.20 -4.06
C LEU A 48 2.29 -6.28 -3.64
N VAL A 49 3.11 -5.98 -2.63
CA VAL A 49 3.99 -6.95 -1.97
C VAL A 49 3.44 -7.22 -0.57
N GLN A 50 3.14 -8.49 -0.28
CA GLN A 50 2.60 -8.88 1.02
C GLN A 50 3.68 -8.82 2.10
N LEU A 51 3.42 -8.03 3.15
CA LEU A 51 4.26 -7.94 4.34
C LEU A 51 3.75 -8.83 5.49
N PRO A 52 4.63 -9.26 6.43
CA PRO A 52 6.08 -9.07 6.41
C PRO A 52 6.76 -9.97 5.37
N LEU A 53 7.90 -9.52 4.85
CA LEU A 53 8.82 -10.37 4.07
C LEU A 53 9.70 -11.22 5.00
N PRO A 54 10.29 -12.31 4.49
CA PRO A 54 11.38 -13.02 5.18
C PRO A 54 12.52 -12.09 5.65
N ASP A 55 13.16 -12.45 6.77
CA ASP A 55 14.14 -11.59 7.46
C ASP A 55 15.40 -11.28 6.64
N HIS A 56 15.74 -12.11 5.65
CA HIS A 56 16.88 -11.87 4.75
C HIS A 56 16.60 -10.88 3.63
N LEU A 57 15.38 -10.33 3.54
CA LEU A 57 14.96 -9.37 2.52
C LEU A 57 14.74 -7.99 3.13
N ASP A 58 15.29 -6.95 2.49
CA ASP A 58 15.03 -5.57 2.87
C ASP A 58 13.66 -5.12 2.33
N SER A 59 12.67 -5.04 3.24
CA SER A 59 11.33 -4.59 2.89
C SER A 59 11.27 -3.16 2.39
N ASP A 60 12.10 -2.25 2.93
CA ASP A 60 12.12 -0.85 2.50
C ASP A 60 12.70 -0.75 1.08
N LEU A 61 13.73 -1.54 0.76
CA LEU A 61 14.27 -1.63 -0.59
C LEU A 61 13.23 -2.15 -1.60
N VAL A 62 12.54 -3.25 -1.26
CA VAL A 62 11.51 -3.83 -2.13
C VAL A 62 10.36 -2.85 -2.36
N ILE A 63 9.84 -2.21 -1.30
CA ILE A 63 8.76 -1.22 -1.42
C ILE A 63 9.17 -0.05 -2.30
N ASN A 64 10.39 0.48 -2.11
CA ASN A 64 10.89 1.61 -2.90
C ASN A 64 11.30 1.23 -4.33
N SER A 65 11.36 -0.06 -4.67
CA SER A 65 11.55 -0.53 -6.05
C SER A 65 10.25 -0.51 -6.86
N ILE A 66 9.08 -0.45 -6.21
CA ILE A 66 7.79 -0.38 -6.89
C ILE A 66 7.61 1.03 -7.47
N SER A 67 7.21 1.14 -8.74
CA SER A 67 6.89 2.44 -9.33
C SER A 67 5.84 3.18 -8.49
N PRO A 68 6.05 4.46 -8.13
CA PRO A 68 5.09 5.22 -7.31
C PRO A 68 3.67 5.24 -7.89
N ALA A 69 3.55 5.18 -9.23
CA ALA A 69 2.28 5.16 -9.93
C ALA A 69 1.55 3.81 -9.84
N LYS A 70 2.28 2.71 -9.61
CA LYS A 70 1.74 1.35 -9.45
C LYS A 70 1.71 0.91 -7.97
N ASP A 71 2.21 1.70 -7.04
CA ASP A 71 2.19 1.41 -5.59
C ASP A 71 0.78 1.58 -5.01
N VAL A 72 -0.05 0.55 -5.14
CA VAL A 72 -1.45 0.57 -4.68
C VAL A 72 -1.59 0.43 -3.15
N ASP A 73 -0.52 0.07 -2.44
CA ASP A 73 -0.50 0.07 -0.98
C ASP A 73 -0.03 1.43 -0.41
N GLY A 74 0.52 2.33 -1.24
CA GLY A 74 0.87 3.70 -0.85
C GLY A 74 2.06 3.81 0.09
N PHE A 75 2.97 2.83 0.08
CA PHE A 75 4.13 2.77 0.98
C PHE A 75 5.42 3.30 0.36
N HIS A 76 5.47 3.51 -0.95
CA HIS A 76 6.62 4.10 -1.62
C HIS A 76 6.90 5.49 -1.04
N ILE A 77 8.18 5.81 -0.78
CA ILE A 77 8.57 7.05 -0.09
C ILE A 77 8.00 8.32 -0.73
N SER A 78 7.93 8.36 -2.07
CA SER A 78 7.29 9.46 -2.81
C SER A 78 5.80 9.61 -2.48
N ASN A 79 5.03 8.52 -2.41
CA ASN A 79 3.60 8.57 -2.06
C ASN A 79 3.40 9.04 -0.61
N VAL A 80 4.26 8.58 0.30
CA VAL A 80 4.29 9.02 1.70
C VAL A 80 4.62 10.52 1.81
N GLY A 81 5.61 11.00 1.06
CA GLY A 81 5.99 12.42 1.05
C GLY A 81 4.92 13.32 0.44
N LEU A 82 4.28 12.88 -0.65
CA LEU A 82 3.15 13.59 -1.26
C LEU A 82 1.96 13.66 -0.28
N LEU A 83 1.63 12.55 0.39
CA LEU A 83 0.57 12.52 1.41
C LEU A 83 0.89 13.50 2.55
N GLY A 84 2.13 13.48 3.06
CA GLY A 84 2.55 14.38 4.14
C GLY A 84 2.59 15.86 3.77
N THR A 85 2.50 16.21 2.48
CA THR A 85 2.40 17.59 2.00
C THR A 85 0.99 17.95 1.52
N GLY A 86 0.00 17.08 1.73
CA GLY A 86 -1.39 17.28 1.28
C GLY A 86 -1.57 17.20 -0.24
N GLN A 87 -0.59 16.65 -0.96
CA GLN A 87 -0.67 16.46 -2.41
C GLN A 87 -1.36 15.15 -2.76
N LYS A 88 -1.86 15.05 -4.00
CA LYS A 88 -2.48 13.83 -4.51
C LYS A 88 -1.44 12.71 -4.61
N SER A 89 -1.71 11.58 -3.97
CA SER A 89 -0.87 10.38 -4.00
C SER A 89 -1.70 9.11 -3.87
N MET A 90 -1.05 7.95 -4.04
CA MET A 90 -1.59 6.71 -3.49
C MET A 90 -1.52 6.77 -1.97
N VAL A 91 -2.62 6.42 -1.30
CA VAL A 91 -2.77 6.51 0.15
C VAL A 91 -2.88 5.10 0.72
N PRO A 92 -2.19 4.80 1.84
CA PRO A 92 -2.35 3.54 2.56
C PRO A 92 -3.80 3.13 2.75
N CYS A 93 -4.14 1.94 2.26
CA CYS A 93 -5.52 1.47 2.16
C CYS A 93 -6.24 1.38 3.50
N THR A 94 -5.55 0.95 4.56
CA THR A 94 -6.13 0.85 5.92
C THR A 94 -6.50 2.24 6.48
N PRO A 95 -5.59 3.22 6.55
CA PRO A 95 -5.93 4.61 6.91
C PRO A 95 -7.03 5.23 6.05
N LEU A 96 -6.99 5.02 4.73
CA LEU A 96 -8.01 5.54 3.83
C LEU A 96 -9.39 4.93 4.13
N GLY A 97 -9.46 3.61 4.33
CA GLY A 97 -10.70 2.93 4.71
C GLY A 97 -11.27 3.44 6.04
N CYS A 98 -10.41 3.64 7.05
CA CYS A 98 -10.81 4.26 8.32
C CYS A 98 -11.37 5.67 8.12
N LEU A 99 -10.70 6.50 7.31
CA LEU A 99 -11.16 7.86 6.99
C LEU A 99 -12.52 7.84 6.30
N MET A 100 -12.74 6.91 5.37
CA MET A 100 -14.02 6.72 4.68
C MET A 100 -15.13 6.38 5.68
N MET A 101 -14.89 5.40 6.57
CA MET A 101 -15.88 5.02 7.60
C MET A 101 -16.16 6.16 8.59
N LEU A 102 -15.14 6.93 8.98
CA LEU A 102 -15.32 8.09 9.87
C LEU A 102 -16.14 9.19 9.21
N ARG A 103 -15.89 9.48 7.93
CA ARG A 103 -16.66 10.48 7.16
C ARG A 103 -18.09 10.03 6.90
N ASP A 104 -18.31 8.75 6.64
CA ASP A 104 -19.64 8.19 6.50
C ASP A 104 -20.46 8.36 7.80
N HIS A 105 -19.83 8.10 8.94
CA HIS A 105 -20.50 8.18 10.24
C HIS A 105 -20.68 9.61 10.79
N HIS A 106 -19.65 10.45 10.70
CA HIS A 106 -19.63 11.80 11.31
C HIS A 106 -19.86 12.95 10.32
N GLY A 107 -19.80 12.69 9.01
CA GLY A 107 -19.77 13.73 7.99
C GLY A 107 -18.43 14.49 8.00
N SER A 108 -18.47 15.77 8.38
CA SER A 108 -17.26 16.59 8.48
C SER A 108 -16.47 16.24 9.74
N LEU A 109 -15.17 16.00 9.58
CA LEU A 109 -14.25 15.76 10.69
C LEU A 109 -13.61 17.05 11.22
N SER A 110 -13.87 18.19 10.56
CA SER A 110 -13.25 19.47 10.90
C SER A 110 -13.61 19.91 12.33
N GLY A 111 -12.59 20.22 13.14
CA GLY A 111 -12.75 20.67 14.53
C GLY A 111 -12.91 19.55 15.55
N LEU A 112 -12.90 18.28 15.14
CA LEU A 112 -12.89 17.15 16.06
C LEU A 112 -11.49 16.89 16.62
N ASN A 113 -11.44 16.35 17.84
CA ASN A 113 -10.21 15.86 18.42
C ASN A 113 -10.00 14.39 18.00
N ALA A 114 -8.92 14.10 17.29
CA ALA A 114 -8.56 12.74 16.92
C ALA A 114 -7.31 12.28 17.66
N VAL A 115 -7.32 11.04 18.16
CA VAL A 115 -6.19 10.40 18.84
C VAL A 115 -5.81 9.15 18.08
N VAL A 116 -4.59 9.12 17.54
CA VAL A 116 -4.02 7.92 16.91
C VAL A 116 -3.06 7.25 17.89
N VAL A 117 -3.38 6.04 18.33
CA VAL A 117 -2.51 5.25 19.21
C VAL A 117 -1.68 4.28 18.35
N GLY A 118 -0.41 4.64 18.15
CA GLY A 118 0.53 3.88 17.31
C GLY A 118 1.12 4.75 16.20
N ARG A 119 2.36 4.44 15.81
CA ARG A 119 3.17 5.28 14.90
C ARG A 119 3.85 4.50 13.77
N SER A 120 3.24 3.38 13.36
CA SER A 120 3.75 2.59 12.23
C SER A 120 3.73 3.40 10.93
N ASN A 121 4.64 3.08 10.01
CA ASN A 121 4.71 3.74 8.71
C ASN A 121 3.52 3.38 7.80
N ILE A 122 2.93 2.20 8.01
CA ILE A 122 1.84 1.68 7.16
C ILE A 122 0.42 2.04 7.65
N VAL A 123 0.25 2.46 8.92
CA VAL A 123 -1.07 2.77 9.49
C VAL A 123 -1.05 4.06 10.31
N GLY A 124 -0.27 4.11 11.39
CA GLY A 124 -0.36 5.20 12.37
C GLY A 124 -0.02 6.58 11.81
N LYS A 125 1.16 6.71 11.18
CA LYS A 125 1.59 8.00 10.61
C LYS A 125 0.68 8.46 9.45
N PRO A 126 0.32 7.61 8.46
CA PRO A 126 -0.58 8.04 7.39
C PRO A 126 -1.98 8.39 7.91
N MET A 127 -2.51 7.66 8.88
CA MET A 127 -3.81 8.00 9.50
C MET A 127 -3.77 9.38 10.15
N ALA A 128 -2.70 9.70 10.87
CA ALA A 128 -2.53 11.03 11.45
C ALA A 128 -2.50 12.10 10.36
N GLN A 129 -1.77 11.90 9.26
CA GLN A 129 -1.72 12.85 8.14
C GLN A 129 -3.09 13.06 7.48
N LEU A 130 -3.91 12.01 7.34
CA LEU A 130 -5.24 12.11 6.76
C LEU A 130 -6.27 12.82 7.64
N LEU A 131 -6.00 12.96 8.94
CA LEU A 131 -6.87 13.62 9.91
C LEU A 131 -6.49 15.08 10.16
N LEU A 132 -5.35 15.53 9.64
CA LEU A 132 -4.92 16.94 9.64
C LEU A 132 -5.64 17.71 8.52
#